data_AF-K9PHR9-F1
#
_entry.id   AF-K9PHR9-F1
#
_cell.length_a   1.000
_cell.length_b   1.000
_cell.length_c   1.000
_cell.angle_alpha   90.00
_cell.angle_beta   90.00
_cell.angle_gamma   90.00
#
_symmetry.space_group_name_H-M   'P 1'
#
loop_
_entity.id
_entity.type
_entity.pdbx_description
1 polymer ?
#
loop_
_entity_poly.entity_id
_entity_poly.type
_entity_poly.pdbx_seq_one_letter_code
_entity_poly.pdbx_strand_id
1 'polypeptide(L)'
;MVNPFTQKPEPYRFKGGDASDYEVFIGKAGTWCTRHRASGKTIQSVQTASFDMFNIANLGVNILNLGVGIYNAVQLHKVKKKLEQNQDQIQSCAEKLDRNHEQVQVFSEKLDRNHEQIQTCFNSIQNALTVQHRTLELLVCNQCNLAQQMNILREEMRTGFQNVVEEVKDLEARRRREEFETRTFKLLKAYERFTYILPELLEADQLIERAEDLEAWLRTQLNRIDIGKPERLPLMVALAFSVRAKADAFEAKGGDYTSFATKDIGLLINQLRDEARAFCEGRSLYTLGVEMPEILYQYAFLNRSLCKGYEFQKKVKQVDSEFLFSEEELNWDDGMQELRKLFQPHIEHIEFLGGNQDIKLNTLADYDWYIRFANQDRLTFNVHSRPSIKLSDILRNIGHPEPHTGGIGKTTLNTLMSFALPERVNKISHIIQTEFKLENSPKLLVASN
;
A
#
# COMPACT_ATOMS: atom_id res chain seq x y z
N MET A 1 -49.59 53.91 -40.91
CA MET A 1 -48.87 52.93 -40.08
C MET A 1 -48.86 53.47 -38.66
N VAL A 2 -49.48 52.75 -37.74
CA VAL A 2 -49.71 53.16 -36.34
C VAL A 2 -48.39 53.01 -35.58
N ASN A 3 -47.99 54.05 -34.85
CA ASN A 3 -46.72 54.08 -34.12
C ASN A 3 -46.75 53.06 -32.96
N PRO A 4 -45.90 52.00 -32.98
CA PRO A 4 -45.96 50.89 -32.03
C PRO A 4 -45.65 51.29 -30.57
N PHE A 5 -45.23 52.54 -30.32
CA PHE A 5 -44.87 53.03 -28.99
C PHE A 5 -46.03 53.65 -28.18
N THR A 6 -47.26 53.68 -28.72
CA THR A 6 -48.44 54.21 -27.98
C THR A 6 -49.49 53.15 -27.62
N GLN A 7 -49.27 51.89 -27.99
CA GLN A 7 -50.17 50.79 -27.61
C GLN A 7 -49.76 50.21 -26.26
N LYS A 8 -50.74 50.17 -25.33
CA LYS A 8 -50.59 49.54 -24.01
C LYS A 8 -50.20 48.07 -24.21
N PRO A 9 -49.06 47.59 -23.69
CA PRO A 9 -48.63 46.21 -23.90
C PRO A 9 -49.54 45.24 -23.14
N GLU A 10 -49.65 44.01 -23.63
CA GLU A 10 -50.39 42.95 -22.93
C GLU A 10 -49.69 42.59 -21.60
N PRO A 11 -50.46 42.30 -20.53
CA PRO A 11 -49.89 41.97 -19.23
C PRO A 11 -49.07 40.69 -19.26
N TYR A 12 -47.85 40.74 -18.71
CA TYR A 12 -47.01 39.56 -18.53
C TYR A 12 -47.52 38.70 -17.37
N ARG A 13 -48.03 37.50 -17.67
CA ARG A 13 -48.60 36.58 -16.67
C ARG A 13 -47.49 35.78 -16.00
N PHE A 14 -47.30 35.95 -14.69
CA PHE A 14 -46.16 35.36 -13.98
C PHE A 14 -46.53 34.52 -12.75
N LYS A 15 -47.81 34.41 -12.41
CA LYS A 15 -48.30 33.63 -11.26
C LYS A 15 -49.37 32.59 -11.63
N GLY A 16 -49.60 32.35 -12.93
CA GLY A 16 -50.76 31.59 -13.42
C GLY A 16 -52.06 32.40 -13.29
N GLY A 17 -53.14 31.98 -13.94
CA GLY A 17 -54.42 32.72 -14.00
C GLY A 17 -54.67 33.43 -15.33
N ASP A 18 -55.79 34.14 -15.42
CA ASP A 18 -56.25 34.73 -16.67
C ASP A 18 -55.73 36.18 -16.85
N ALA A 19 -55.70 36.70 -18.08
CA ALA A 19 -55.11 38.04 -18.33
C ALA A 19 -55.82 39.17 -17.56
N SER A 20 -57.11 38.99 -17.26
CA SER A 20 -57.92 39.92 -16.47
C SER A 20 -57.44 40.08 -15.03
N ASP A 21 -56.67 39.12 -14.51
CA ASP A 21 -56.15 39.13 -13.14
C ASP A 21 -54.94 40.06 -12.99
N TYR A 22 -54.48 40.66 -14.10
CA TYR A 22 -53.30 41.51 -14.18
C TYR A 22 -53.67 42.89 -14.71
N GLU A 23 -53.03 43.93 -14.18
CA GLU A 23 -53.12 45.28 -14.72
C GLU A 23 -51.74 45.77 -15.17
N VAL A 24 -51.71 46.31 -16.39
CA VAL A 24 -50.56 47.05 -16.90
C VAL A 24 -50.76 48.52 -16.59
N PHE A 25 -49.81 49.11 -15.89
CA PHE A 25 -49.81 50.51 -15.51
C PHE A 25 -48.40 51.08 -15.65
N ILE A 26 -48.28 52.39 -15.76
CA ILE A 26 -46.98 53.05 -15.82
C ILE A 26 -46.50 53.23 -14.38
N GLY A 27 -45.39 52.58 -14.03
CA GLY A 27 -44.78 52.68 -12.71
C GLY A 27 -44.20 54.07 -12.45
N LYS A 28 -43.81 54.35 -11.21
CA LYS A 28 -43.27 55.68 -10.81
C LYS A 28 -42.05 56.15 -11.63
N ALA A 29 -41.35 55.23 -12.29
CA ALA A 29 -40.19 55.49 -13.15
C ALA A 29 -40.54 55.58 -14.66
N GLY A 30 -41.82 55.78 -15.03
CA GLY A 30 -42.22 55.96 -16.43
C GLY A 30 -42.21 54.68 -17.29
N THR A 31 -41.94 53.52 -16.68
CA THR A 31 -41.86 52.22 -17.36
C THR A 31 -43.15 51.42 -17.18
N TRP A 32 -43.56 50.69 -18.21
CA TRP A 32 -44.71 49.78 -18.09
C TRP A 32 -44.40 48.69 -17.07
N CYS A 33 -45.31 48.51 -16.12
CA CYS A 33 -45.23 47.51 -15.06
C CYS A 33 -46.47 46.62 -15.13
N THR A 34 -46.32 45.33 -14.89
CA THR A 34 -47.46 44.42 -14.73
C THR A 34 -47.64 44.09 -13.25
N ARG A 35 -48.82 44.37 -12.70
CA ARG A 35 -49.21 43.98 -11.34
C ARG A 35 -50.26 42.90 -11.39
N HIS A 36 -50.07 41.86 -10.59
CA HIS A 36 -51.14 40.88 -10.31
C HIS A 36 -52.10 41.47 -9.27
N ARG A 37 -53.38 41.65 -9.63
CA ARG A 37 -54.36 42.40 -8.83
C ARG A 37 -54.56 41.79 -7.45
N ALA A 38 -54.74 40.47 -7.37
CA ALA A 38 -55.09 39.80 -6.12
C ALA A 38 -53.94 39.76 -5.11
N SER A 39 -52.68 39.67 -5.57
CA SER A 39 -51.51 39.55 -4.67
C SER A 39 -50.73 40.84 -4.48
N GLY A 40 -51.00 41.87 -5.28
CA GLY A 40 -50.27 43.15 -5.27
C GLY A 40 -48.80 43.05 -5.74
N LYS A 41 -48.30 41.85 -6.03
CA LYS A 41 -46.93 41.64 -6.51
C LYS A 41 -46.80 42.25 -7.91
N THR A 42 -45.76 43.04 -8.08
CA THR A 42 -45.48 43.77 -9.31
C THR A 42 -44.16 43.28 -9.86
N ILE A 43 -44.10 43.07 -11.17
CA ILE A 43 -42.83 42.85 -11.88
C ILE A 43 -42.68 43.94 -12.94
N GLN A 44 -41.48 44.46 -13.01
CA GLN A 44 -41.11 45.53 -13.91
C GLN A 44 -40.76 44.91 -15.26
N SER A 45 -41.49 45.24 -16.34
CA SER A 45 -41.11 44.77 -17.67
C SER A 45 -39.99 45.68 -18.18
N VAL A 46 -38.77 45.16 -18.20
CA VAL A 46 -37.58 45.89 -18.64
C VAL A 46 -37.51 45.83 -20.17
N GLN A 47 -37.85 46.94 -20.83
CA GLN A 47 -37.25 47.33 -22.10
C GLN A 47 -36.47 48.62 -21.84
N THR A 48 -35.15 48.54 -21.93
CA THR A 48 -34.26 49.68 -21.72
C THR A 48 -34.10 50.47 -23.02
N ALA A 49 -34.66 51.68 -23.02
CA ALA A 49 -34.13 52.81 -23.78
C ALA A 49 -33.91 53.99 -22.82
N SER A 50 -32.75 54.64 -23.00
CA SER A 50 -32.41 56.04 -22.71
C SER A 50 -32.29 56.58 -21.27
N PHE A 51 -31.38 57.55 -21.11
CA PHE A 51 -31.42 58.73 -20.21
C PHE A 51 -30.66 59.86 -20.94
N ASP A 52 -31.27 60.99 -21.36
CA ASP A 52 -31.68 62.25 -20.66
C ASP A 52 -30.49 63.20 -20.33
N MET A 53 -30.40 64.49 -20.69
CA MET A 53 -31.28 65.69 -20.75
C MET A 53 -31.20 66.60 -19.48
N PHE A 54 -31.07 67.93 -19.68
CA PHE A 54 -31.59 69.09 -18.89
C PHE A 54 -31.15 70.42 -19.58
N ASN A 55 -31.81 71.60 -19.62
CA ASN A 55 -32.80 72.28 -18.75
C ASN A 55 -33.49 73.53 -19.43
N ILE A 56 -34.82 73.69 -19.27
CA ILE A 56 -35.70 74.85 -18.87
C ILE A 56 -35.59 76.31 -19.45
N ALA A 57 -36.74 76.91 -19.91
CA ALA A 57 -37.40 78.15 -19.36
C ALA A 57 -38.55 78.80 -20.24
N ASN A 58 -39.72 79.09 -19.60
CA ASN A 58 -40.80 80.12 -19.81
C ASN A 58 -41.48 80.35 -21.20
N LEU A 59 -42.80 80.30 -21.43
CA LEU A 59 -44.05 80.86 -20.83
C LEU A 59 -44.29 82.38 -21.04
N GLY A 60 -45.28 82.76 -21.87
CA GLY A 60 -45.76 84.12 -22.10
C GLY A 60 -47.02 84.17 -23.00
N VAL A 61 -48.18 84.45 -22.41
CA VAL A 61 -49.56 84.16 -22.87
C VAL A 61 -50.17 85.22 -23.81
N ASN A 62 -51.11 84.76 -24.66
CA ASN A 62 -52.12 85.50 -25.44
C ASN A 62 -52.81 86.67 -24.70
N ILE A 63 -53.27 87.70 -25.43
CA ILE A 63 -54.58 88.37 -25.21
C ILE A 63 -54.99 89.12 -26.49
N LEU A 64 -56.24 88.89 -26.88
CA LEU A 64 -56.97 89.41 -28.04
C LEU A 64 -57.35 90.91 -27.89
N ASN A 65 -57.40 91.69 -28.97
CA ASN A 65 -58.65 92.11 -29.67
C ASN A 65 -58.54 93.41 -30.50
N LEU A 66 -59.42 93.45 -31.52
CA LEU A 66 -60.05 94.61 -32.18
C LEU A 66 -59.25 95.40 -33.23
N GLY A 67 -59.79 95.36 -34.45
CA GLY A 67 -59.31 96.07 -35.62
C GLY A 67 -60.09 97.33 -35.97
N VAL A 68 -59.94 97.68 -37.26
CA VAL A 68 -60.40 98.88 -37.98
C VAL A 68 -59.56 100.11 -37.61
N GLY A 69 -58.83 100.76 -38.50
CA GLY A 69 -59.00 100.92 -39.94
C GLY A 69 -58.94 102.41 -40.21
N ILE A 70 -58.23 102.79 -41.28
CA ILE A 70 -58.21 104.13 -41.88
C ILE A 70 -57.40 105.18 -41.10
N TYR A 71 -56.07 105.16 -41.27
CA TYR A 71 -55.34 106.36 -41.71
C TYR A 71 -53.90 105.99 -42.08
N ASN A 72 -53.56 106.21 -43.36
CA ASN A 72 -52.19 106.35 -43.90
C ASN A 72 -51.39 105.06 -44.13
N ALA A 73 -51.56 104.29 -45.20
CA ALA A 73 -51.77 104.67 -46.61
C ALA A 73 -50.71 105.62 -47.23
N VAL A 74 -49.60 105.96 -46.56
CA VAL A 74 -48.57 106.82 -47.19
C VAL A 74 -47.11 106.31 -47.09
N GLN A 75 -46.80 105.29 -46.28
CA GLN A 75 -45.41 104.74 -46.20
C GLN A 75 -45.18 103.44 -47.00
N LEU A 76 -46.02 103.18 -48.00
CA LEU A 76 -46.01 101.98 -48.84
C LEU A 76 -45.06 102.08 -50.07
N HIS A 77 -43.93 102.80 -49.94
CA HIS A 77 -42.95 102.85 -51.04
C HIS A 77 -41.48 102.55 -50.64
N LYS A 78 -41.17 102.25 -49.37
CA LYS A 78 -39.79 101.92 -48.93
C LYS A 78 -39.53 100.47 -48.49
N VAL A 79 -40.55 99.61 -48.44
CA VAL A 79 -40.41 98.21 -47.94
C VAL A 79 -40.21 97.16 -49.05
N LYS A 80 -40.51 97.48 -50.32
CA LYS A 80 -40.41 96.51 -51.43
C LYS A 80 -38.99 95.98 -51.67
N LYS A 81 -37.94 96.73 -51.32
CA LYS A 81 -36.53 96.33 -51.61
C LYS A 81 -35.87 95.45 -50.54
N LYS A 82 -36.47 95.28 -49.35
CA LYS A 82 -35.94 94.40 -48.29
C LYS A 82 -36.57 93.00 -48.25
N LEU A 83 -37.65 92.77 -49.00
CA LEU A 83 -38.34 91.48 -49.04
C LEU A 83 -37.68 90.49 -50.01
N GLU A 84 -37.09 90.97 -51.12
CA GLU A 84 -36.40 90.12 -52.10
C GLU A 84 -35.11 89.49 -51.54
N GLN A 85 -34.36 90.18 -50.67
CA GLN A 85 -33.13 89.63 -50.06
C GLN A 85 -33.38 88.54 -48.99
N ASN A 86 -34.53 88.55 -48.31
CA ASN A 86 -34.85 87.50 -47.33
C ASN A 86 -35.36 86.21 -48.00
N GLN A 87 -35.90 86.29 -49.22
CA GLN A 87 -36.39 85.12 -49.95
C GLN A 87 -35.24 84.26 -50.51
N ASP A 88 -34.17 84.89 -51.00
CA ASP A 88 -32.99 84.17 -51.49
C ASP A 88 -32.20 83.46 -50.37
N GLN A 89 -32.18 84.02 -49.16
CA GLN A 89 -31.54 83.38 -48.00
C GLN A 89 -32.35 82.19 -47.47
N ILE A 90 -33.69 82.26 -47.50
CA ILE A 90 -34.57 81.15 -47.11
C ILE A 90 -34.48 80.01 -48.12
N GLN A 91 -34.41 80.31 -49.42
CA GLN A 91 -34.23 79.30 -50.48
C GLN A 91 -32.86 78.59 -50.35
N SER A 92 -31.77 79.34 -50.13
CA SER A 92 -30.44 78.76 -49.92
C SER A 92 -30.35 77.91 -48.64
N CYS A 93 -31.10 78.30 -47.60
CA CYS A 93 -31.18 77.52 -46.36
C CYS A 93 -31.98 76.22 -46.54
N ALA A 94 -33.07 76.24 -47.31
CA ALA A 94 -33.85 75.06 -47.66
C ALA A 94 -33.01 74.06 -48.47
N GLU A 95 -32.28 74.51 -49.49
CA GLU A 95 -31.41 73.64 -50.31
C GLU A 95 -30.22 73.05 -49.53
N LYS A 96 -29.73 73.74 -48.48
CA LYS A 96 -28.73 73.18 -47.57
C LYS A 96 -29.36 72.18 -46.61
N LEU A 97 -30.60 72.40 -46.19
CA LEU A 97 -31.34 71.48 -45.34
C LEU A 97 -31.65 70.17 -46.07
N ASP A 98 -32.08 70.24 -47.34
CA ASP A 98 -32.35 69.07 -48.17
C ASP A 98 -31.08 68.25 -48.44
N ARG A 99 -29.97 68.92 -48.79
CA ARG A 99 -28.66 68.24 -48.93
C ARG A 99 -28.17 67.61 -47.63
N ASN A 100 -28.39 68.27 -46.49
CA ASN A 100 -28.08 67.68 -45.20
C ASN A 100 -29.00 66.49 -44.88
N HIS A 101 -30.27 66.55 -45.26
CA HIS A 101 -31.21 65.43 -45.10
C HIS A 101 -30.78 64.21 -45.92
N GLU A 102 -30.41 64.41 -47.19
CA GLU A 102 -29.85 63.36 -48.05
C GLU A 102 -28.54 62.78 -47.47
N GLN A 103 -27.64 63.63 -46.97
CA GLN A 103 -26.41 63.15 -46.31
C GLN A 103 -26.71 62.35 -45.05
N VAL A 104 -27.66 62.78 -44.22
CA VAL A 104 -28.10 62.05 -43.02
C VAL A 104 -28.70 60.70 -43.41
N GLN A 105 -29.48 60.63 -44.49
CA GLN A 105 -30.04 59.39 -45.00
C GLN A 105 -28.95 58.41 -45.46
N VAL A 106 -27.97 58.89 -46.25
CA VAL A 106 -26.83 58.08 -46.68
C VAL A 106 -25.98 57.61 -45.48
N PHE A 107 -25.81 58.45 -44.46
CA PHE A 107 -25.14 58.06 -43.22
C PHE A 107 -25.93 57.00 -42.45
N SER A 108 -27.26 57.11 -42.39
CA SER A 108 -28.13 56.09 -41.79
C SER A 108 -27.94 54.74 -42.47
N GLU A 109 -28.02 54.70 -43.81
CA GLU A 109 -27.82 53.44 -44.56
C GLU A 109 -26.43 52.83 -44.36
N LYS A 110 -25.38 53.67 -44.25
CA LYS A 110 -24.03 53.19 -43.93
C LYS A 110 -23.95 52.64 -42.50
N LEU A 111 -24.65 53.26 -41.56
CA LEU A 111 -24.68 52.84 -40.16
C LEU A 111 -25.43 51.51 -40.01
N ASP A 112 -26.53 51.32 -40.74
CA ASP A 112 -27.27 50.05 -40.81
C ASP A 112 -26.40 48.92 -41.39
N ARG A 113 -25.70 49.19 -42.51
CA ARG A 113 -24.75 48.20 -43.09
C ARG A 113 -23.61 47.87 -42.14
N ASN A 114 -23.05 48.87 -41.45
CA ASN A 114 -22.02 48.64 -40.45
C ASN A 114 -22.56 47.80 -39.28
N HIS A 115 -23.80 48.05 -38.85
CA HIS A 115 -24.44 47.26 -37.81
C HIS A 115 -24.61 45.79 -38.22
N GLU A 116 -25.09 45.53 -39.44
CA GLU A 116 -25.18 44.16 -39.98
C GLU A 116 -23.81 43.47 -40.08
N GLN A 117 -22.77 44.19 -40.52
CA GLN A 117 -21.40 43.68 -40.58
C GLN A 117 -20.86 43.33 -39.19
N ILE A 118 -21.07 44.21 -38.20
CA ILE A 118 -20.68 43.97 -36.80
C ILE A 118 -21.42 42.76 -36.25
N GLN A 119 -22.72 42.64 -36.50
CA GLN A 119 -23.52 41.51 -36.02
C GLN A 119 -23.06 40.19 -36.64
N THR A 120 -22.76 40.19 -37.94
CA THR A 120 -22.22 39.03 -38.65
C THR A 120 -20.84 38.64 -38.11
N CYS A 121 -19.98 39.63 -37.85
CA CYS A 121 -18.66 39.42 -37.24
C CYS A 121 -18.80 38.83 -35.84
N PHE A 122 -19.71 39.35 -35.01
CA PHE A 122 -19.95 38.87 -33.67
C PHE A 122 -20.44 37.42 -33.66
N ASN A 123 -21.37 37.07 -34.55
CA ASN A 123 -21.84 35.69 -34.71
C ASN A 123 -20.71 34.75 -35.15
N SER A 124 -19.81 35.21 -36.04
CA SER A 124 -18.64 34.44 -36.46
C SER A 124 -17.67 34.19 -35.29
N ILE A 125 -17.39 35.23 -34.48
CA ILE A 125 -16.54 35.12 -33.28
C ILE A 125 -17.17 34.18 -32.26
N GLN A 126 -18.48 34.29 -32.00
CA GLN A 126 -19.21 33.43 -31.08
C GLN A 126 -19.14 31.96 -31.50
N ASN A 127 -19.30 31.69 -32.80
CA ASN A 127 -19.17 30.34 -33.35
C ASN A 127 -17.74 29.81 -33.19
N ALA A 128 -16.73 30.63 -33.49
CA ALA A 128 -15.32 30.25 -33.32
C ALA A 128 -14.97 29.93 -31.85
N LEU A 129 -15.44 30.75 -30.90
CA LEU A 129 -15.25 30.52 -29.46
C LEU A 129 -15.92 29.22 -29.02
N THR A 130 -17.11 28.92 -29.52
CA THR A 130 -17.83 27.68 -29.20
C THR A 130 -17.06 26.45 -29.69
N VAL A 131 -16.49 26.49 -30.90
CA VAL A 131 -15.64 25.41 -31.45
C VAL A 131 -14.35 25.25 -30.63
N GLN A 132 -13.69 26.35 -30.27
CA GLN A 132 -12.49 26.31 -29.43
C GLN A 132 -12.76 25.72 -28.05
N HIS A 133 -13.86 26.12 -27.41
CA HIS A 133 -14.25 25.58 -26.11
C HIS A 133 -14.44 24.05 -26.16
N ARG A 134 -15.17 23.55 -27.15
CA ARG A 134 -15.38 22.11 -27.34
C ARG A 134 -14.07 21.36 -27.64
N THR A 135 -13.15 21.99 -28.35
CA THR A 135 -11.83 21.40 -28.64
C THR A 135 -10.99 21.27 -27.37
N LEU A 136 -11.04 22.28 -26.49
CA LEU A 136 -10.37 22.23 -25.19
C LEU A 136 -10.98 21.16 -24.27
N GLU A 137 -12.30 21.01 -24.25
CA GLU A 137 -12.96 19.94 -23.49
C GLU A 137 -12.48 18.56 -23.95
N LEU A 138 -12.42 18.32 -25.27
CA LEU A 138 -11.91 17.07 -25.83
C LEU A 138 -10.44 16.84 -25.48
N LEU A 139 -9.61 17.89 -25.49
CA LEU A 139 -8.20 17.80 -25.07
C LEU A 139 -8.07 17.43 -23.59
N VAL A 140 -8.86 18.04 -22.70
CA VAL A 140 -8.86 17.72 -21.28
C VAL A 140 -9.32 16.28 -21.04
N CYS A 141 -10.39 15.84 -21.71
CA CYS A 141 -10.86 14.46 -21.66
C CYS A 141 -9.78 13.48 -22.14
N ASN A 142 -9.10 13.78 -23.26
CA ASN A 142 -8.02 12.96 -23.77
C ASN A 142 -6.80 12.92 -22.84
N GLN A 143 -6.44 14.04 -22.21
CA GLN A 143 -5.38 14.08 -21.20
C GLN A 143 -5.72 13.21 -19.99
N CYS A 144 -6.98 13.25 -19.52
CA CYS A 144 -7.44 12.41 -18.42
C CYS A 144 -7.37 10.91 -18.81
N ASN A 145 -7.82 10.56 -20.01
CA ASN A 145 -7.76 9.19 -20.51
C ASN A 145 -6.31 8.71 -20.63
N LEU A 146 -5.42 9.52 -21.22
CA LEU A 146 -3.98 9.19 -21.30
C LEU A 146 -3.34 9.01 -19.92
N ALA A 147 -3.67 9.87 -18.95
CA ALA A 147 -3.17 9.72 -17.59
C ALA A 147 -3.64 8.40 -16.95
N GLN A 148 -4.89 8.01 -17.18
CA GLN A 148 -5.44 6.74 -16.72
C GLN A 148 -4.72 5.54 -17.38
N GLN A 149 -4.53 5.58 -18.70
CA GLN A 149 -3.80 4.54 -19.44
C GLN A 149 -2.34 4.41 -18.96
N MET A 150 -1.67 5.53 -18.69
CA MET A 150 -0.30 5.52 -18.15
C MET A 150 -0.22 4.94 -16.74
N ASN A 151 -1.24 5.16 -15.91
CA ASN A 151 -1.30 4.56 -14.58
C ASN A 151 -1.55 3.04 -14.65
N ILE A 152 -2.42 2.59 -15.56
CA ILE A 152 -2.66 1.15 -15.80
C ILE A 152 -1.35 0.49 -16.26
N LEU A 153 -0.68 1.06 -17.27
CA LEU A 153 0.59 0.54 -17.78
C LEU A 153 1.67 0.47 -16.69
N ARG A 154 1.77 1.49 -15.84
CA ARG A 154 2.76 1.51 -14.74
C ARG A 154 2.52 0.36 -13.77
N GLU A 155 1.26 0.06 -13.45
CA GLU A 155 0.92 -1.02 -12.52
C GLU A 155 1.11 -2.41 -13.15
N GLU A 156 0.79 -2.56 -14.44
CA GLU A 156 1.09 -3.77 -15.20
C GLU A 156 2.60 -4.03 -15.28
N MET A 157 3.41 -2.99 -15.54
CA MET A 157 4.87 -3.11 -15.53
C MET A 157 5.39 -3.50 -14.15
N ARG A 158 4.88 -2.88 -13.08
CA ARG A 158 5.28 -3.20 -11.70
C ARG A 158 5.00 -4.67 -11.37
N THR A 159 3.79 -5.12 -11.71
CA THR A 159 3.36 -6.51 -11.50
C THR A 159 4.20 -7.48 -12.34
N GLY A 160 4.44 -7.15 -13.61
CA GLY A 160 5.29 -7.94 -14.51
C GLY A 160 6.73 -8.07 -14.01
N PHE A 161 7.34 -6.99 -13.53
CA PHE A 161 8.68 -7.04 -12.93
C PHE A 161 8.69 -7.87 -11.64
N GLN A 162 7.67 -7.74 -10.80
CA GLN A 162 7.58 -8.56 -9.59
C GLN A 162 7.51 -10.05 -9.94
N ASN A 163 6.69 -10.43 -10.93
CA ASN A 163 6.58 -11.82 -11.39
C ASN A 163 7.92 -12.34 -11.94
N VAL A 164 8.63 -11.54 -12.75
CA VAL A 164 9.96 -11.91 -13.27
C VAL A 164 10.97 -12.06 -12.14
N VAL A 165 10.95 -11.18 -11.14
CA VAL A 165 11.85 -11.29 -9.98
C VAL A 165 11.58 -12.57 -9.19
N GLU A 166 10.31 -12.93 -8.97
CA GLU A 166 9.97 -14.19 -8.31
C GLU A 166 10.37 -15.41 -9.16
N GLU A 167 10.11 -15.40 -10.48
CA GLU A 167 10.57 -16.48 -11.38
C GLU A 167 12.10 -16.63 -11.40
N VAL A 168 12.85 -15.52 -11.38
CA VAL A 168 14.32 -15.53 -11.34
C VAL A 168 14.83 -16.10 -10.01
N LYS A 169 14.21 -15.74 -8.87
CA LYS A 169 14.54 -16.34 -7.57
C LYS A 169 14.30 -17.84 -7.57
N ASP A 170 13.18 -18.29 -8.11
CA ASP A 170 12.84 -19.71 -8.22
C ASP A 170 13.82 -20.47 -9.11
N LEU A 171 14.22 -19.89 -10.25
CA LEU A 171 15.18 -20.50 -11.16
C LEU A 171 16.59 -20.57 -10.54
N GLU A 172 17.00 -19.53 -9.81
CA GLU A 172 18.26 -19.55 -9.08
C GLU A 172 18.25 -20.60 -7.95
N ALA A 173 17.14 -20.72 -7.22
CA ALA A 173 16.96 -21.75 -6.19
C ALA A 173 17.03 -23.17 -6.79
N ARG A 174 16.41 -23.39 -7.96
CA ARG A 174 16.52 -24.67 -8.70
C ARG A 174 17.94 -24.96 -9.12
N ARG A 175 18.64 -24.00 -9.74
CA ARG A 175 20.04 -24.17 -10.15
C ARG A 175 20.94 -24.50 -8.96
N ARG A 176 20.76 -23.83 -7.81
CA ARG A 176 21.53 -24.11 -6.59
C ARG A 176 21.26 -25.53 -6.07
N ARG A 177 20.02 -26.00 -6.14
CA ARG A 177 19.65 -27.37 -5.75
C ARG A 177 20.28 -28.41 -6.68
N GLU A 178 20.20 -28.21 -7.99
CA GLU A 178 20.83 -29.10 -8.98
C GLU A 178 22.36 -29.16 -8.80
N GLU A 179 23.00 -28.02 -8.52
CA GLU A 179 24.43 -27.97 -8.26
C GLU A 179 24.80 -28.70 -6.95
N PHE A 180 24.02 -28.49 -5.88
CA PHE A 180 24.17 -29.20 -4.61
C PHE A 180 24.05 -30.72 -4.79
N GLU A 181 23.00 -31.19 -5.46
CA GLU A 181 22.74 -32.60 -5.72
C GLU A 181 23.87 -33.20 -6.57
N THR A 182 24.27 -32.52 -7.64
CA THR A 182 25.32 -32.99 -8.54
C THR A 182 26.66 -33.16 -7.82
N ARG A 183 27.08 -32.17 -7.02
CA ARG A 183 28.36 -32.23 -6.28
C ARG A 183 28.32 -33.27 -5.17
N THR A 184 27.23 -33.35 -4.41
CA THR A 184 27.05 -34.34 -3.34
C THR A 184 27.02 -35.76 -3.90
N PHE A 185 26.32 -35.98 -5.02
CA PHE A 185 26.29 -37.27 -5.70
C PHE A 185 27.65 -37.70 -6.25
N LYS A 186 28.43 -36.77 -6.80
CA LYS A 186 29.82 -37.04 -7.24
C LYS A 186 30.71 -37.50 -6.09
N LEU A 187 30.62 -36.83 -4.93
CA LEU A 187 31.37 -37.25 -3.73
C LEU A 187 30.91 -38.62 -3.25
N LEU A 188 29.60 -38.86 -3.16
CA LEU A 188 29.04 -40.15 -2.74
C LEU A 188 29.53 -41.29 -3.65
N LYS A 189 29.50 -41.09 -4.98
CA LYS A 189 30.00 -42.09 -5.94
C LYS A 189 31.50 -42.36 -5.79
N ALA A 190 32.29 -41.35 -5.49
CA ALA A 190 33.72 -41.52 -5.20
C ALA A 190 33.92 -42.31 -3.90
N TYR A 191 33.16 -41.98 -2.85
CA TYR A 191 33.23 -42.66 -1.56
C TYR A 191 32.80 -44.13 -1.65
N GLU A 192 31.71 -44.43 -2.37
CA GLU A 192 31.29 -45.81 -2.65
C GLU A 192 32.43 -46.61 -3.30
N ARG A 193 33.04 -46.09 -4.38
CA ARG A 193 34.15 -46.76 -5.06
C ARG A 193 35.33 -47.01 -4.12
N PHE A 194 35.69 -46.00 -3.33
CA PHE A 194 36.74 -46.08 -2.32
C PHE A 194 36.47 -47.14 -1.25
N THR A 195 35.21 -47.36 -0.87
CA THR A 195 34.84 -48.41 0.10
C THR A 195 34.78 -49.82 -0.50
N TYR A 196 34.42 -49.97 -1.78
CA TYR A 196 34.26 -51.28 -2.44
C TYR A 196 35.57 -51.86 -2.98
N ILE A 197 36.46 -50.99 -3.48
CA ILE A 197 37.78 -51.37 -3.99
C ILE A 197 38.74 -51.04 -2.85
N LEU A 198 39.36 -52.06 -2.23
CA LEU A 198 40.40 -51.86 -1.21
C LEU A 198 41.27 -50.65 -1.59
N PRO A 199 41.45 -49.65 -0.70
CA PRO A 199 41.77 -48.29 -1.10
C PRO A 199 43.09 -48.23 -1.86
N GLU A 200 42.98 -48.22 -3.18
CA GLU A 200 44.07 -47.87 -4.06
C GLU A 200 44.33 -46.36 -3.87
N LEU A 201 45.62 -45.98 -3.89
CA LEU A 201 46.05 -44.60 -3.62
C LEU A 201 45.35 -43.57 -4.53
N LEU A 202 44.97 -43.98 -5.74
CA LEU A 202 44.33 -43.15 -6.74
C LEU A 202 42.88 -42.78 -6.37
N GLU A 203 42.11 -43.73 -5.85
CA GLU A 203 40.73 -43.56 -5.40
C GLU A 203 40.67 -42.66 -4.18
N ALA A 204 41.64 -42.78 -3.27
CA ALA A 204 41.79 -41.89 -2.13
C ALA A 204 42.07 -40.45 -2.58
N ASP A 205 42.94 -40.25 -3.59
CA ASP A 205 43.23 -38.93 -4.16
C ASP A 205 41.99 -38.30 -4.82
N GLN A 206 41.25 -39.07 -5.60
CA GLN A 206 40.00 -38.61 -6.19
C GLN A 206 38.97 -38.24 -5.12
N LEU A 207 38.89 -39.02 -4.05
CA LEU A 207 37.96 -38.75 -2.95
C LEU A 207 38.32 -37.44 -2.22
N ILE A 208 39.60 -37.20 -1.96
CA ILE A 208 40.10 -35.95 -1.36
C ILE A 208 39.75 -34.76 -2.26
N GLU A 209 40.09 -34.81 -3.55
CA GLU A 209 39.82 -33.72 -4.50
C GLU A 209 38.33 -33.36 -4.55
N ARG A 210 37.45 -34.38 -4.62
CA ARG A 210 36.00 -34.17 -4.65
C ARG A 210 35.45 -33.62 -3.34
N ALA A 211 36.01 -34.05 -2.21
CA ALA A 211 35.63 -33.55 -0.90
C ALA A 211 36.05 -32.09 -0.70
N GLU A 212 37.24 -31.70 -1.16
CA GLU A 212 37.74 -30.33 -1.09
C GLU A 212 36.94 -29.37 -1.99
N ASP A 213 36.62 -29.79 -3.23
CA ASP A 213 35.75 -29.00 -4.13
C ASP A 213 34.36 -28.78 -3.52
N LEU A 214 33.75 -29.83 -2.97
CA LEU A 214 32.46 -29.71 -2.29
C LEU A 214 32.56 -28.83 -1.03
N GLU A 215 33.59 -29.00 -0.22
CA GLU A 215 33.81 -28.18 0.99
C GLU A 215 33.95 -26.69 0.65
N ALA A 216 34.79 -26.34 -0.33
CA ALA A 216 34.99 -24.95 -0.74
C ALA A 216 33.69 -24.30 -1.23
N TRP A 217 32.92 -25.04 -2.01
CA TRP A 217 31.61 -24.59 -2.48
C TRP A 217 30.61 -24.43 -1.33
N LEU A 218 30.52 -25.42 -0.42
CA LEU A 218 29.61 -25.40 0.74
C LEU A 218 29.93 -24.24 1.69
N ARG A 219 31.20 -24.00 1.99
CA ARG A 219 31.62 -22.86 2.82
C ARG A 219 31.23 -21.53 2.18
N THR A 220 31.33 -21.42 0.86
CA THR A 220 30.87 -20.23 0.13
C THR A 220 29.35 -20.04 0.24
N GLN A 221 28.56 -21.12 0.12
CA GLN A 221 27.10 -21.03 0.29
C GLN A 221 26.69 -20.73 1.73
N LEU A 222 27.35 -21.35 2.71
CA LEU A 222 27.14 -21.06 4.13
C LEU A 222 27.45 -19.58 4.41
N ASN A 223 28.52 -19.00 3.88
CA ASN A 223 28.80 -17.58 4.13
C ASN A 223 27.73 -16.60 3.58
N ARG A 224 26.80 -17.06 2.75
CA ARG A 224 25.69 -16.26 2.19
C ARG A 224 24.40 -16.33 3.01
N ILE A 225 24.31 -17.23 3.98
CA ILE A 225 23.11 -17.45 4.79
C ILE A 225 23.46 -17.09 6.24
N ASP A 226 22.61 -16.37 6.96
CA ASP A 226 22.86 -16.02 8.36
C ASP A 226 22.93 -17.27 9.25
N ILE A 227 23.88 -17.30 10.19
CA ILE A 227 24.06 -18.39 11.16
C ILE A 227 22.74 -18.69 11.91
N GLY A 228 22.45 -19.97 12.16
CA GLY A 228 21.22 -20.40 12.87
C GLY A 228 19.94 -20.41 12.02
N LYS A 229 20.03 -20.11 10.72
CA LYS A 229 18.92 -20.29 9.77
C LYS A 229 18.72 -21.76 9.41
N PRO A 230 17.47 -22.27 9.34
CA PRO A 230 17.19 -23.68 9.09
C PRO A 230 17.72 -24.17 7.72
N GLU A 231 17.80 -23.28 6.74
CA GLU A 231 18.30 -23.54 5.38
C GLU A 231 19.79 -23.95 5.36
N ARG A 232 20.53 -23.71 6.45
CA ARG A 232 21.94 -24.09 6.58
C ARG A 232 22.13 -25.57 6.90
N LEU A 233 21.14 -26.23 7.50
CA LEU A 233 21.28 -27.62 7.97
C LEU A 233 21.71 -28.59 6.84
N PRO A 234 21.07 -28.61 5.65
CA PRO A 234 21.49 -29.51 4.57
C PRO A 234 22.94 -29.26 4.12
N LEU A 235 23.38 -27.99 4.12
CA LEU A 235 24.75 -27.61 3.79
C LEU A 235 25.74 -28.07 4.88
N MET A 236 25.35 -27.98 6.16
CA MET A 236 26.13 -28.48 7.29
C MET A 236 26.26 -30.01 7.28
N VAL A 237 25.19 -30.73 6.93
CA VAL A 237 25.23 -32.20 6.73
C VAL A 237 26.22 -32.56 5.62
N ALA A 238 26.11 -31.90 4.46
CA ALA A 238 27.00 -32.16 3.34
C ALA A 238 28.47 -31.80 3.67
N LEU A 239 28.69 -30.74 4.45
CA LEU A 239 30.02 -30.34 4.91
C LEU A 239 30.60 -31.37 5.89
N ALA A 240 29.78 -31.90 6.79
CA ALA A 240 30.20 -32.98 7.68
C ALA A 240 30.55 -34.25 6.92
N PHE A 241 29.76 -34.60 5.91
CA PHE A 241 30.07 -35.71 5.02
C PHE A 241 31.37 -35.49 4.24
N SER A 242 31.58 -34.30 3.67
CA SER A 242 32.79 -33.99 2.90
C SER A 242 34.05 -34.02 3.78
N VAL A 243 34.01 -33.39 4.96
CA VAL A 243 35.14 -33.41 5.90
C VAL A 243 35.45 -34.83 6.37
N ARG A 244 34.43 -35.65 6.63
CA ARG A 244 34.63 -37.05 7.03
C ARG A 244 35.20 -37.89 5.90
N ALA A 245 34.64 -37.80 4.69
CA ALA A 245 35.11 -38.52 3.52
C ALA A 245 36.58 -38.19 3.20
N LYS A 246 36.92 -36.90 3.29
CA LYS A 246 38.29 -36.41 3.15
C LYS A 246 39.21 -37.02 4.21
N ALA A 247 38.79 -37.02 5.47
CA ALA A 247 39.57 -37.62 6.55
C ALA A 247 39.82 -39.11 6.29
N ASP A 248 38.78 -39.91 6.03
CA ASP A 248 38.90 -41.35 5.76
C ASP A 248 39.87 -41.65 4.61
N ALA A 249 39.82 -40.86 3.54
CA ALA A 249 40.74 -40.97 2.41
C ALA A 249 42.20 -40.69 2.82
N PHE A 250 42.44 -39.63 3.60
CA PHE A 250 43.78 -39.32 4.13
C PHE A 250 44.32 -40.44 5.03
N GLU A 251 43.45 -41.11 5.80
CA GLU A 251 43.82 -42.26 6.64
C GLU A 251 44.35 -43.41 5.81
N ALA A 252 43.59 -43.78 4.77
CA ALA A 252 43.93 -44.89 3.90
C ALA A 252 45.24 -44.66 3.13
N LYS A 253 45.61 -43.39 2.86
CA LYS A 253 46.90 -43.04 2.25
C LYS A 253 48.10 -43.19 3.20
N GLY A 254 47.89 -43.55 4.47
CA GLY A 254 48.95 -43.58 5.48
C GLY A 254 49.48 -42.19 5.85
N GLY A 255 48.72 -41.13 5.56
CA GLY A 255 49.04 -39.77 5.99
C GLY A 255 48.93 -39.64 7.51
N ASP A 256 49.56 -38.62 8.11
CA ASP A 256 49.31 -38.25 9.50
C ASP A 256 47.91 -37.64 9.63
N TYR A 257 46.93 -38.53 9.60
CA TYR A 257 45.52 -38.28 9.84
C TYR A 257 45.31 -37.41 11.08
N THR A 258 46.13 -37.61 12.11
CA THR A 258 46.01 -36.89 13.37
C THR A 258 46.35 -35.41 13.30
N SER A 259 47.10 -34.94 12.30
CA SER A 259 47.37 -33.51 12.15
C SER A 259 46.23 -32.76 11.44
N PHE A 260 45.66 -33.38 10.40
CA PHE A 260 44.70 -32.75 9.51
C PHE A 260 43.25 -32.99 9.96
N ALA A 261 42.85 -34.26 10.14
CA ALA A 261 41.48 -34.59 10.52
C ALA A 261 41.12 -34.02 11.90
N THR A 262 42.07 -34.03 12.84
CA THR A 262 41.88 -33.45 14.18
C THR A 262 41.56 -31.96 14.11
N LYS A 263 42.20 -31.23 13.19
CA LYS A 263 41.98 -29.79 13.01
C LYS A 263 40.65 -29.53 12.32
N ASP A 264 40.41 -30.15 11.17
CA ASP A 264 39.23 -29.86 10.35
C ASP A 264 37.92 -30.38 10.98
N ILE A 265 37.94 -31.59 11.56
CA ILE A 265 36.79 -32.13 12.30
C ILE A 265 36.57 -31.30 13.58
N GLY A 266 37.63 -30.91 14.29
CA GLY A 266 37.53 -30.05 15.46
C GLY A 266 36.91 -28.68 15.15
N LEU A 267 37.34 -28.05 14.05
CA LEU A 267 36.75 -26.82 13.54
C LEU A 267 35.28 -26.99 13.17
N LEU A 268 34.93 -28.09 12.48
CA LEU A 268 33.55 -28.37 12.11
C LEU A 268 32.64 -28.60 13.33
N ILE A 269 33.13 -29.33 14.34
CA ILE A 269 32.39 -29.54 15.60
C ILE A 269 32.08 -28.18 16.26
N ASN A 270 33.07 -27.28 16.33
CA ASN A 270 32.84 -25.95 16.90
C ASN A 270 31.84 -25.14 16.05
N GLN A 271 31.97 -25.19 14.72
CA GLN A 271 31.01 -24.55 13.81
C GLN A 271 29.59 -25.10 14.02
N LEU A 272 29.40 -26.41 14.16
CA LEU A 272 28.09 -27.01 14.44
C LEU A 272 27.51 -26.59 15.78
N ARG A 273 28.35 -26.45 16.81
CA ARG A 273 27.91 -25.96 18.13
C ARG A 273 27.47 -24.50 18.07
N ASP A 274 28.20 -23.67 17.33
CA ASP A 274 27.83 -22.27 17.12
C ASP A 274 26.55 -22.16 16.28
N GLU A 275 26.37 -23.00 15.25
CA GLU A 275 25.11 -23.11 14.49
C GLU A 275 23.95 -23.52 15.36
N ALA A 276 24.09 -24.58 16.17
CA ALA A 276 23.04 -25.06 17.03
C ALA A 276 22.66 -24.02 18.09
N ARG A 277 23.65 -23.33 18.67
CA ARG A 277 23.41 -22.20 19.58
C ARG A 277 22.63 -21.09 18.87
N ALA A 278 23.10 -20.63 17.72
CA ALA A 278 22.44 -19.56 16.95
C ALA A 278 21.03 -19.96 16.47
N PHE A 279 20.82 -21.24 16.15
CA PHE A 279 19.51 -21.78 15.79
C PHE A 279 18.55 -21.68 16.96
N CYS A 280 19.00 -21.95 18.19
CA CYS A 280 18.14 -21.90 19.38
C CYS A 280 17.95 -20.49 19.93
N GLU A 281 18.96 -19.62 19.80
CA GLU A 281 18.95 -18.27 20.35
C GLU A 281 17.77 -17.45 19.82
N GLY A 282 16.97 -16.90 20.73
CA GLY A 282 15.82 -16.09 20.35
C GLY A 282 14.68 -16.86 19.68
N ARG A 283 14.61 -18.19 19.81
CA ARG A 283 13.45 -18.99 19.38
C ARG A 283 12.57 -19.40 20.56
N SER A 284 11.28 -19.56 20.29
CA SER A 284 10.32 -20.03 21.29
C SER A 284 10.37 -21.55 21.45
N LEU A 285 9.84 -22.05 22.56
CA LEU A 285 9.66 -23.49 22.77
C LEU A 285 8.73 -24.11 21.72
N TYR A 286 7.70 -23.38 21.29
CA TYR A 286 6.81 -23.84 20.23
C TYR A 286 7.55 -24.03 18.91
N THR A 287 8.36 -23.05 18.48
CA THR A 287 9.12 -23.17 17.24
C THR A 287 10.12 -24.33 17.28
N LEU A 288 10.84 -24.51 18.38
CA LEU A 288 11.82 -25.60 18.50
C LEU A 288 11.16 -26.97 18.68
N GLY A 289 10.10 -27.05 19.47
CA GLY A 289 9.47 -28.30 19.82
C GLY A 289 8.47 -28.80 18.78
N VAL A 290 7.77 -27.90 18.09
CA VAL A 290 6.61 -28.22 17.24
C VAL A 290 6.86 -27.90 15.77
N GLU A 291 7.35 -26.70 15.45
CA GLU A 291 7.49 -26.28 14.04
C GLU A 291 8.72 -26.90 13.36
N MET A 292 9.83 -27.05 14.10
CA MET A 292 11.11 -27.47 13.54
C MET A 292 11.90 -28.46 14.43
N PRO A 293 11.28 -29.48 15.05
CA PRO A 293 11.98 -30.39 15.96
C PRO A 293 13.07 -31.22 15.25
N GLU A 294 12.88 -31.56 13.98
CA GLU A 294 13.82 -32.36 13.21
C GLU A 294 15.15 -31.64 13.00
N ILE A 295 15.15 -30.31 12.92
CA ILE A 295 16.39 -29.57 12.66
C ILE A 295 17.33 -29.66 13.87
N LEU A 296 16.79 -29.47 15.08
CA LEU A 296 17.58 -29.58 16.30
C LEU A 296 18.05 -31.03 16.53
N TYR A 297 17.20 -32.02 16.20
CA TYR A 297 17.56 -33.44 16.20
C TYR A 297 18.78 -33.71 15.34
N GLN A 298 18.77 -33.22 14.11
CA GLN A 298 19.85 -33.46 13.16
C GLN A 298 21.16 -32.79 13.60
N TYR A 299 21.10 -31.58 14.18
CA TYR A 299 22.29 -30.95 14.74
C TYR A 299 22.89 -31.75 15.91
N ALA A 300 22.04 -32.24 16.82
CA ALA A 300 22.50 -33.07 17.95
C ALA A 300 23.14 -34.37 17.42
N PHE A 301 22.47 -35.05 16.49
CA PHE A 301 22.96 -36.28 15.88
C PHE A 301 24.31 -36.09 15.15
N LEU A 302 24.45 -35.01 14.35
CA LEU A 302 25.71 -34.66 13.68
C LEU A 302 26.83 -34.38 14.69
N ASN A 303 26.55 -33.58 15.72
CA ASN A 303 27.52 -33.25 16.76
C ASN A 303 28.02 -34.50 17.49
N ARG A 304 27.11 -35.41 17.89
CA ARG A 304 27.48 -36.69 18.51
C ARG A 304 28.32 -37.56 17.58
N SER A 305 27.89 -37.71 16.33
CA SER A 305 28.57 -38.53 15.33
C SER A 305 30.00 -38.04 15.09
N LEU A 306 30.19 -36.74 14.95
CA LEU A 306 31.51 -36.15 14.76
C LEU A 306 32.36 -36.20 16.03
N CYS A 307 31.79 -35.90 17.21
CA CYS A 307 32.52 -35.99 18.48
C CYS A 307 32.99 -37.42 18.74
N LYS A 308 32.15 -38.43 18.49
CA LYS A 308 32.54 -39.83 18.61
C LYS A 308 33.62 -40.23 17.61
N GLY A 309 33.46 -39.85 16.34
CA GLY A 309 34.49 -40.10 15.33
C GLY A 309 35.84 -39.47 15.74
N TYR A 310 35.80 -38.27 16.28
CA TYR A 310 36.96 -37.55 16.80
C TYR A 310 37.57 -38.19 18.06
N GLU A 311 36.75 -38.64 19.02
CA GLU A 311 37.22 -39.33 20.22
C GLU A 311 37.80 -40.72 19.93
N PHE A 312 37.18 -41.45 18.99
CA PHE A 312 37.68 -42.74 18.52
C PHE A 312 39.09 -42.62 17.98
N GLN A 313 39.38 -41.62 17.15
CA GLN A 313 40.73 -41.37 16.62
C GLN A 313 41.76 -41.13 17.72
N LYS A 314 41.37 -40.48 18.83
CA LYS A 314 42.26 -40.31 19.98
C LYS A 314 42.53 -41.63 20.70
N LYS A 315 41.55 -42.54 20.74
CA LYS A 315 41.58 -43.81 21.48
C LYS A 315 42.15 -45.00 20.68
N VAL A 316 42.03 -45.04 19.35
CA VAL A 316 42.61 -46.10 18.49
C VAL A 316 44.14 -46.15 18.59
N LYS A 317 44.79 -45.05 18.98
CA LYS A 317 46.21 -45.07 19.35
C LYS A 317 46.52 -45.85 20.65
N GLN A 318 45.51 -46.30 21.39
CA GLN A 318 45.68 -46.85 22.74
C GLN A 318 45.20 -48.32 22.92
N VAL A 319 44.15 -48.80 22.24
CA VAL A 319 43.68 -50.21 22.39
C VAL A 319 42.89 -50.69 21.16
N ASP A 320 43.10 -51.95 20.74
CA ASP A 320 42.24 -52.71 19.82
C ASP A 320 40.86 -52.95 20.46
N SER A 321 39.86 -52.12 20.15
CA SER A 321 38.49 -52.32 20.62
C SER A 321 37.50 -52.33 19.45
N GLU A 322 36.66 -53.36 19.37
CA GLU A 322 35.55 -53.46 18.41
C GLU A 322 34.48 -52.40 18.68
N PHE A 323 33.91 -51.88 17.58
CA PHE A 323 33.08 -50.69 17.57
C PHE A 323 31.60 -51.05 17.35
N LEU A 324 30.74 -50.69 18.30
CA LEU A 324 29.28 -50.70 18.13
C LEU A 324 28.71 -49.43 18.76
N PHE A 325 27.90 -48.69 18.01
CA PHE A 325 27.01 -47.71 18.62
C PHE A 325 26.03 -48.47 19.50
N SER A 326 25.87 -48.06 20.76
CA SER A 326 24.72 -48.52 21.52
C SER A 326 23.46 -47.82 20.99
N GLU A 327 22.34 -48.54 20.96
CA GLU A 327 21.04 -48.00 20.53
C GLU A 327 20.64 -46.76 21.35
N GLU A 328 21.03 -46.71 22.62
CA GLU A 328 20.84 -45.58 23.53
C GLU A 328 21.54 -44.30 23.06
N GLU A 329 22.68 -44.41 22.37
CA GLU A 329 23.43 -43.24 21.90
C GLU A 329 22.87 -42.66 20.58
N LEU A 330 22.12 -43.45 19.83
CA LEU A 330 21.42 -43.03 18.61
C LEU A 330 20.11 -42.31 18.93
N ASN A 331 19.53 -42.56 20.11
CA ASN A 331 18.33 -41.89 20.57
C ASN A 331 18.67 -40.51 21.16
N TRP A 332 18.06 -39.47 20.59
CA TRP A 332 18.08 -38.13 21.17
C TRP A 332 16.71 -37.79 21.76
N ASP A 333 16.67 -37.58 23.07
CA ASP A 333 15.51 -37.06 23.76
C ASP A 333 15.75 -35.58 24.08
N ASP A 334 15.03 -34.72 23.36
CA ASP A 334 15.04 -33.27 23.57
C ASP A 334 14.11 -32.83 24.70
N GLY A 335 13.39 -33.76 25.32
CA GLY A 335 12.42 -33.50 26.39
C GLY A 335 11.15 -32.77 25.92
N MET A 336 10.93 -32.64 24.61
CA MET A 336 9.81 -31.90 24.00
C MET A 336 8.75 -32.83 23.38
N GLN A 337 8.87 -34.15 23.55
CA GLN A 337 7.92 -35.11 22.98
C GLN A 337 6.48 -34.92 23.47
N GLU A 338 6.29 -34.57 24.75
CA GLU A 338 4.97 -34.26 25.28
C GLU A 338 4.38 -33.00 24.63
N LEU A 339 5.20 -31.97 24.42
CA LEU A 339 4.80 -30.73 23.73
C LEU A 339 4.37 -31.01 22.30
N ARG A 340 5.10 -31.85 21.56
CA ARG A 340 4.70 -32.29 20.21
C ARG A 340 3.34 -32.97 20.19
N LYS A 341 3.08 -33.87 21.14
CA LYS A 341 1.79 -34.56 21.26
C LYS A 341 0.63 -33.60 21.50
N LEU A 342 0.85 -32.46 22.16
CA LEU A 342 -0.19 -31.43 22.37
C LEU A 342 -0.70 -30.82 21.07
N PHE A 343 0.17 -30.67 20.08
CA PHE A 343 -0.13 -29.95 18.83
C PHE A 343 -0.25 -30.87 17.62
N GLN A 344 -0.16 -32.19 17.81
CA GLN A 344 -0.51 -33.14 16.76
C GLN A 344 -2.02 -33.05 16.48
N PRO A 345 -2.44 -32.95 15.21
CA PRO A 345 -3.86 -32.91 14.86
C PRO A 345 -4.51 -34.25 15.23
N HIS A 346 -5.13 -34.31 16.42
CA HIS A 346 -5.91 -35.46 16.84
C HIS A 346 -7.31 -35.34 16.19
N ILE A 347 -7.67 -36.33 15.38
CA ILE A 347 -8.94 -36.40 14.63
C ILE A 347 -10.12 -36.76 15.56
N GLU A 348 -9.87 -37.11 16.81
CA GLU A 348 -10.91 -37.59 17.73
C GLU A 348 -11.62 -36.46 18.48
N HIS A 349 -12.90 -36.69 18.80
CA HIS A 349 -13.86 -35.78 19.43
C HIS A 349 -13.45 -35.30 20.84
N ILE A 350 -12.38 -34.51 20.94
CA ILE A 350 -11.91 -33.92 22.19
C ILE A 350 -12.53 -32.52 22.33
N GLU A 351 -13.06 -32.18 23.51
CA GLU A 351 -13.46 -30.81 23.84
C GLU A 351 -12.29 -29.86 23.58
N PHE A 352 -12.42 -29.04 22.53
CA PHE A 352 -11.40 -28.09 22.09
C PHE A 352 -11.54 -26.78 22.85
N LEU A 353 -10.45 -26.35 23.50
CA LEU A 353 -10.38 -25.06 24.17
C LEU A 353 -9.78 -24.04 23.20
N GLY A 354 -10.55 -23.02 22.80
CA GLY A 354 -10.03 -21.94 21.97
C GLY A 354 -9.19 -20.95 22.78
N GLY A 355 -8.21 -20.28 22.17
CA GLY A 355 -7.29 -19.34 22.83
C GLY A 355 -7.95 -18.19 23.61
N ASN A 356 -9.20 -17.83 23.28
CA ASN A 356 -9.96 -16.82 24.01
C ASN A 356 -10.68 -17.35 25.26
N GLN A 357 -10.56 -18.64 25.57
CA GLN A 357 -11.21 -19.24 26.72
C GLN A 357 -10.50 -18.87 28.03
N ASP A 358 -11.31 -18.51 29.04
CA ASP A 358 -10.84 -18.28 30.40
C ASP A 358 -10.66 -19.61 31.14
N ILE A 359 -9.45 -19.83 31.63
CA ILE A 359 -9.11 -20.92 32.53
C ILE A 359 -9.29 -20.41 33.96
N LYS A 360 -10.22 -21.01 34.69
CA LYS A 360 -10.51 -20.64 36.08
C LYS A 360 -9.42 -21.16 37.01
N LEU A 361 -8.94 -20.30 37.91
CA LEU A 361 -8.01 -20.65 38.98
C LEU A 361 -8.85 -20.93 40.25
N ASN A 362 -9.02 -22.19 40.62
CA ASN A 362 -9.93 -22.59 41.70
C ASN A 362 -9.18 -23.15 42.93
N THR A 363 -7.97 -23.67 42.72
CA THR A 363 -7.20 -24.35 43.76
C THR A 363 -5.95 -23.55 44.13
N LEU A 364 -5.41 -23.79 45.33
CA LEU A 364 -4.12 -23.23 45.73
C LEU A 364 -2.98 -23.63 44.78
N ALA A 365 -3.07 -24.80 44.15
CA ALA A 365 -2.11 -25.25 43.15
C ALA A 365 -2.19 -24.42 41.85
N ASP A 366 -3.39 -24.04 41.41
CA ASP A 366 -3.59 -23.18 40.23
C ASP A 366 -2.97 -21.79 40.47
N TYR A 367 -3.15 -21.25 41.67
CA TYR A 367 -2.56 -19.97 42.06
C TYR A 367 -1.04 -20.04 42.25
N ASP A 368 -0.51 -21.11 42.85
CA ASP A 368 0.94 -21.32 42.95
C ASP A 368 1.59 -21.43 41.55
N TRP A 369 0.95 -22.18 40.64
CA TRP A 369 1.35 -22.22 39.24
C TRP A 369 1.32 -20.83 38.60
N TYR A 370 0.24 -20.09 38.79
CA TYR A 370 0.07 -18.76 38.18
C TYR A 370 1.14 -17.78 38.67
N ILE A 371 1.42 -17.76 39.98
CA ILE A 371 2.46 -16.92 40.58
C ILE A 371 3.82 -17.21 39.94
N ARG A 372 4.15 -18.49 39.73
CA ARG A 372 5.39 -18.91 39.06
C ARG A 372 5.41 -18.53 37.58
N PHE A 373 4.30 -18.78 36.87
CA PHE A 373 4.11 -18.42 35.47
C PHE A 373 4.28 -16.90 35.24
N ALA A 374 3.68 -16.08 36.09
CA ALA A 374 3.73 -14.62 35.99
C ALA A 374 4.97 -14.00 36.65
N ASN A 375 5.85 -14.82 37.24
CA ASN A 375 7.03 -14.40 38.00
C ASN A 375 6.70 -13.35 39.08
N GLN A 376 5.63 -13.59 39.83
CA GLN A 376 5.17 -12.69 40.90
C GLN A 376 5.67 -13.16 42.27
N ASP A 377 5.78 -12.24 43.21
CA ASP A 377 6.10 -12.60 44.59
C ASP A 377 4.88 -13.17 45.30
N ARG A 378 5.02 -14.41 45.78
CA ARG A 378 4.00 -15.15 46.53
C ARG A 378 3.47 -14.38 47.75
N LEU A 379 4.30 -13.54 48.39
CA LEU A 379 3.90 -12.78 49.58
C LEU A 379 3.03 -11.55 49.26
N THR A 380 3.11 -11.04 48.02
CA THR A 380 2.41 -9.82 47.62
C THR A 380 1.20 -10.09 46.74
N PHE A 381 1.06 -11.32 46.23
CA PHE A 381 0.00 -11.71 45.33
C PHE A 381 -1.37 -11.80 46.00
N ASN A 382 -2.34 -11.03 45.48
CA ASN A 382 -3.74 -11.10 45.92
C ASN A 382 -4.53 -12.08 45.05
N VAL A 383 -4.91 -13.23 45.63
CA VAL A 383 -5.71 -14.29 45.00
C VAL A 383 -7.03 -13.78 44.39
N HIS A 384 -7.66 -12.77 45.00
CA HIS A 384 -8.91 -12.20 44.52
C HIS A 384 -8.76 -11.28 43.30
N SER A 385 -7.53 -10.83 43.01
CA SER A 385 -7.28 -9.93 41.88
C SER A 385 -7.33 -10.62 40.52
N ARG A 386 -7.23 -11.96 40.49
CA ARG A 386 -7.12 -12.71 39.23
C ARG A 386 -7.84 -14.07 39.33
N PRO A 387 -9.16 -14.13 39.07
CA PRO A 387 -9.94 -15.37 39.17
C PRO A 387 -9.73 -16.31 37.96
N SER A 388 -9.18 -15.81 36.86
CA SER A 388 -8.92 -16.57 35.64
C SER A 388 -7.72 -16.05 34.87
N ILE A 389 -7.22 -16.87 33.96
CA ILE A 389 -6.20 -16.53 32.96
C ILE A 389 -6.70 -16.95 31.57
N LYS A 390 -6.35 -16.19 30.52
CA LYS A 390 -6.69 -16.58 29.15
C LYS A 390 -5.73 -17.65 28.67
N LEU A 391 -6.26 -18.66 27.96
CA LEU A 391 -5.42 -19.66 27.29
C LEU A 391 -4.41 -19.01 26.33
N SER A 392 -4.80 -17.93 25.65
CA SER A 392 -3.92 -17.14 24.78
C SER A 392 -2.69 -16.57 25.49
N ASP A 393 -2.76 -16.25 26.79
CA ASP A 393 -1.60 -15.78 27.55
C ASP A 393 -0.60 -16.94 27.76
N ILE A 394 -1.10 -18.16 28.00
CA ILE A 394 -0.29 -19.37 28.14
C ILE A 394 0.36 -19.74 26.81
N LEU A 395 -0.42 -19.74 25.73
CA LEU A 395 0.05 -20.01 24.37
C LEU A 395 1.08 -18.98 23.90
N ARG A 396 0.90 -17.71 24.26
CA ARG A 396 1.87 -16.65 24.00
C ARG A 396 3.18 -16.92 24.72
N ASN A 397 3.14 -17.40 25.97
CA ASN A 397 4.37 -17.62 26.74
C ASN A 397 5.25 -18.74 26.16
N ILE A 398 4.66 -19.79 25.59
CA ILE A 398 5.41 -20.83 24.86
C ILE A 398 5.78 -20.40 23.43
N GLY A 399 5.30 -19.23 22.99
CA GLY A 399 5.55 -18.60 21.69
C GLY A 399 4.82 -19.23 20.52
N HIS A 400 3.56 -19.63 20.72
CA HIS A 400 2.65 -20.05 19.65
C HIS A 400 2.36 -18.87 18.69
N PRO A 401 2.40 -19.05 17.35
CA PRO A 401 2.28 -17.96 16.38
C PRO A 401 0.89 -17.29 16.39
N GLU A 402 -0.17 -18.07 16.63
CA GLU A 402 -1.54 -17.56 16.72
C GLU A 402 -2.20 -17.89 18.07
N PRO A 403 -1.84 -17.19 19.17
CA PRO A 403 -2.29 -17.55 20.51
C PRO A 403 -3.81 -17.39 20.72
N HIS A 404 -4.49 -16.60 19.87
CA HIS A 404 -5.93 -16.33 19.99
C HIS A 404 -6.81 -17.37 19.27
N THR A 405 -6.32 -17.93 18.18
CA THR A 405 -7.03 -18.94 17.35
C THR A 405 -6.56 -20.35 17.66
N GLY A 406 -5.33 -20.51 18.17
CA GLY A 406 -4.80 -21.78 18.64
C GLY A 406 -5.68 -22.37 19.74
N GLY A 407 -5.77 -23.69 19.76
CA GLY A 407 -6.48 -24.39 20.81
C GLY A 407 -5.95 -25.79 21.03
N ILE A 408 -6.31 -26.34 22.17
CA ILE A 408 -5.81 -27.62 22.67
C ILE A 408 -6.96 -28.44 23.25
N GLY A 409 -6.76 -29.75 23.33
CA GLY A 409 -7.69 -30.62 24.04
C GLY A 409 -7.71 -30.30 25.54
N LYS A 410 -8.89 -30.26 26.16
CA LYS A 410 -9.02 -29.96 27.60
C LYS A 410 -8.22 -30.91 28.51
N THR A 411 -8.11 -32.18 28.14
CA THR A 411 -7.33 -33.19 28.88
C THR A 411 -5.83 -32.91 28.89
N THR A 412 -5.34 -32.04 28.00
CA THR A 412 -3.93 -31.75 27.83
C THR A 412 -3.49 -30.40 28.42
N LEU A 413 -4.43 -29.65 29.02
CA LEU A 413 -4.20 -28.33 29.61
C LEU A 413 -3.11 -28.33 30.70
N ASN A 414 -3.09 -29.34 31.58
CA ASN A 414 -2.09 -29.44 32.65
C ASN A 414 -0.67 -29.58 32.07
N THR A 415 -0.52 -30.34 30.99
CA THR A 415 0.77 -30.50 30.29
C THR A 415 1.19 -29.17 29.68
N LEU A 416 0.28 -28.46 29.01
CA LEU A 416 0.57 -27.13 28.46
C LEU A 416 1.01 -26.14 29.55
N MET A 417 0.27 -26.10 30.67
CA MET A 417 0.60 -25.27 31.83
C MET A 417 2.01 -25.58 32.36
N SER A 418 2.42 -26.85 32.36
CA SER A 418 3.77 -27.23 32.78
C SER A 418 4.87 -26.71 31.85
N PHE A 419 4.63 -26.68 30.53
CA PHE A 419 5.58 -26.14 29.54
C PHE A 419 5.70 -24.62 29.59
N ALA A 420 4.63 -23.94 30.01
CA ALA A 420 4.62 -22.50 30.17
C ALA A 420 5.38 -22.01 31.41
N LEU A 421 5.93 -22.89 32.24
CA LEU A 421 6.71 -22.50 33.41
C LEU A 421 8.17 -22.14 33.04
N PRO A 422 8.76 -21.08 33.62
CA PRO A 422 10.15 -20.70 33.36
C PRO A 422 11.16 -21.83 33.64
N GLU A 423 10.89 -22.67 34.65
CA GLU A 423 11.76 -23.79 35.01
C GLU A 423 11.82 -24.84 33.89
N ARG A 424 10.76 -25.00 33.12
CA ARG A 424 10.79 -25.89 31.95
C ARG A 424 11.63 -25.31 30.82
N VAL A 425 11.48 -24.02 30.52
CA VAL A 425 12.33 -23.34 29.53
C VAL A 425 13.82 -23.49 29.90
N ASN A 426 14.16 -23.24 31.17
CA ASN A 426 15.53 -23.36 31.68
C ASN A 426 16.06 -24.78 31.58
N LYS A 427 15.23 -25.79 31.89
CA LYS A 427 15.62 -27.20 31.76
C LYS A 427 15.94 -27.57 30.31
N ILE A 428 15.10 -27.15 29.36
CA ILE A 428 15.34 -27.40 27.93
C ILE A 428 16.62 -26.69 27.45
N SER A 429 16.80 -25.42 27.83
CA SER A 429 18.03 -24.67 27.51
C SER A 429 19.29 -25.36 28.07
N HIS A 430 19.21 -25.91 29.29
CA HIS A 430 20.32 -26.66 29.89
C HIS A 430 20.62 -27.99 29.17
N ILE A 431 19.60 -28.71 28.69
CA ILE A 431 19.78 -29.91 27.86
C ILE A 431 20.55 -29.55 26.59
N ILE A 432 20.15 -28.49 25.89
CA ILE A 432 20.83 -28.00 24.68
C ILE A 432 22.27 -27.58 24.99
N GLN A 433 22.48 -26.82 26.08
CA GLN A 433 23.82 -26.40 26.51
C GLN A 433 24.74 -27.60 26.74
N THR A 434 24.24 -28.64 27.41
CA THR A 434 25.00 -29.83 27.77
C THR A 434 25.36 -30.63 26.52
N GLU A 435 24.40 -30.85 25.62
CA GLU A 435 24.59 -31.59 24.37
C GLU A 435 25.69 -30.95 23.49
N PHE A 436 25.65 -29.63 23.34
CA PHE A 436 26.59 -28.90 22.50
C PHE A 436 27.80 -28.36 23.26
N LYS A 437 27.97 -28.69 24.55
CA LYS A 437 29.07 -28.22 25.43
C LYS A 437 29.27 -26.69 25.33
N LEU A 438 28.17 -25.94 25.36
CA LEU A 438 28.20 -24.49 25.19
C LEU A 438 28.62 -23.80 26.49
N GLU A 439 29.43 -22.74 26.39
CA GLU A 439 29.83 -21.92 27.55
C GLU A 439 28.63 -21.31 28.28
N ASN A 440 27.66 -20.81 27.50
CA ASN A 440 26.43 -20.23 28.01
C ASN A 440 25.21 -20.97 27.43
N SER A 441 24.15 -21.10 28.24
CA SER A 441 22.88 -21.65 27.78
C SER A 441 22.21 -20.71 26.77
N PRO A 442 21.60 -21.23 25.68
CA PRO A 442 20.91 -20.40 24.71
C PRO A 442 19.71 -19.71 25.35
N LYS A 443 19.52 -18.43 25.04
CA LYS A 443 18.36 -17.67 25.53
C LYS A 443 17.17 -17.97 24.64
N LEU A 444 16.32 -18.87 25.10
CA LEU A 444 15.03 -19.14 24.48
C LEU A 444 14.10 -17.95 24.72
N LEU A 445 13.27 -17.60 23.73
CA LEU A 445 12.24 -16.59 23.90
C LEU A 445 11.21 -17.09 24.90
N VAL A 446 11.15 -16.40 26.04
CA VAL A 446 9.99 -16.38 26.93
C VAL A 446 9.30 -15.06 26.65
N ALA A 447 8.03 -15.08 26.26
CA ALA A 447 7.31 -13.83 26.05
C ALA A 447 7.26 -13.07 27.38
N SER A 448 7.95 -11.94 27.47
CA SER A 448 7.82 -11.05 28.62
C SER A 448 6.40 -10.51 28.64
N ASN A 449 5.64 -10.87 29.68
CA ASN A 449 4.27 -10.42 29.93
C ASN A 449 4.16 -8.91 30.14
#